data_AF-A0A0C9THS0-F1
#
_entry.id   AF-A0A0C9THS0-F1
#
_cell.length_a   1.000
_cell.length_b   1.000
_cell.length_c   1.000
_cell.angle_alpha   90.00
_cell.angle_beta   90.00
_cell.angle_gamma   90.00
#
_symmetry.space_group_name_H-M   'P 1'
#
loop_
_entity.id
_entity.type
_entity.pdbx_description
1 polymer ?
#
loop_
_entity_poly.entity_id
_entity_poly.type
_entity_poly.pdbx_seq_one_letter_code
_entity_poly.pdbx_strand_id
1 'polypeptide(L)'
;MPELLTLYHDVRGTSLYSHKVEVALLEANANYRSHKFDVYSKPEWYTTKVNPITGKIPAVIYGEPEDSNPENPSPSAFKLIESQVILEFVADLYPDSGLLPTDPTSRARVRFFMDAVSRYIEGPAITFIRGQDNYEPLLRGIEVIQGLLSEPVSDTGECFAVGERFTIADATIVPFIARLELAGKTGLGRFTAGMGIRFGEELKAPRYEKFRKYMDRMLERESMKKTFDMEHMEGVWREIFGGRR
;
A
#
# COMPACT_ATOMS: atom_id res chain seq x y z
N MET A 1 -26.96 9.05 12.20
CA MET A 1 -26.45 7.67 12.10
C MET A 1 -24.97 7.78 11.79
N PRO A 2 -24.09 6.95 12.35
CA PRO A 2 -22.68 6.96 11.94
C PRO A 2 -22.62 6.70 10.42
N GLU A 3 -21.85 7.52 9.72
CA GLU A 3 -21.66 7.42 8.28
C GLU A 3 -20.72 6.24 8.00
N LEU A 4 -21.21 5.19 7.32
CA LEU A 4 -20.41 4.00 7.05
C LEU A 4 -19.44 4.26 5.89
N LEU A 5 -18.16 3.93 6.09
CA LEU A 5 -17.18 3.81 5.01
C LEU A 5 -17.19 2.39 4.46
N THR A 6 -17.39 2.21 3.15
CA THR A 6 -17.23 0.92 2.45
C THR A 6 -16.01 0.97 1.54
N LEU A 7 -15.04 0.08 1.77
CA LEU A 7 -13.86 -0.11 0.91
C LEU A 7 -14.12 -1.23 -0.10
N TYR A 8 -13.96 -0.90 -1.38
CA TYR A 8 -14.04 -1.86 -2.49
C TYR A 8 -12.65 -2.26 -2.95
N HIS A 9 -12.34 -3.55 -2.89
CA HIS A 9 -11.00 -4.06 -3.18
C HIS A 9 -10.94 -5.55 -3.52
N ASP A 10 -9.73 -6.04 -3.77
CA ASP A 10 -9.49 -7.38 -4.30
C ASP A 10 -9.64 -8.46 -3.22
N VAL A 11 -10.39 -9.51 -3.54
CA VAL A 11 -10.52 -10.70 -2.68
C VAL A 11 -9.19 -11.41 -2.44
N ARG A 12 -8.27 -11.36 -3.41
CA ARG A 12 -6.94 -11.97 -3.32
C ARG A 12 -5.86 -11.08 -2.70
N GLY A 13 -6.20 -9.83 -2.35
CA GLY A 13 -5.23 -8.88 -1.79
C GLY A 13 -4.08 -8.51 -2.75
N THR A 14 -4.22 -8.71 -4.06
CA THR A 14 -3.11 -8.50 -5.02
C THR A 14 -2.83 -7.03 -5.27
N SER A 15 -3.83 -6.16 -5.13
CA SER A 15 -3.72 -4.71 -5.37
C SER A 15 -2.84 -4.01 -4.33
N LEU A 16 -1.67 -3.55 -4.79
CA LEU A 16 -0.79 -2.63 -4.06
C LEU A 16 -1.54 -1.41 -3.54
N TYR A 17 -2.42 -0.84 -4.36
CA TYR A 17 -3.14 0.40 -4.08
C TYR A 17 -4.21 0.24 -3.02
N SER A 18 -4.95 -0.88 -3.05
CA SER A 18 -5.95 -1.17 -2.02
C SER A 18 -5.30 -1.47 -0.69
N HIS A 19 -4.15 -2.15 -0.73
CA HIS A 19 -3.38 -2.47 0.46
C HIS A 19 -2.91 -1.21 1.20
N LYS A 20 -2.56 -0.11 0.49
CA LYS A 20 -2.28 1.20 1.11
C LYS A 20 -3.44 1.65 2.02
N VAL A 21 -4.66 1.60 1.47
CA VAL A 21 -5.87 2.07 2.14
C VAL A 21 -6.30 1.14 3.28
N GLU A 22 -6.21 -0.17 3.08
CA GLU A 22 -6.55 -1.16 4.11
C GLU A 22 -5.67 -1.00 5.35
N VAL A 23 -4.36 -0.82 5.17
CA VAL A 23 -3.42 -0.56 6.27
C VAL A 23 -3.78 0.75 6.99
N ALA A 24 -4.02 1.84 6.26
CA ALA A 24 -4.39 3.11 6.89
C ALA A 24 -5.69 3.02 7.69
N LEU A 25 -6.71 2.31 7.19
CA LEU A 25 -7.96 2.09 7.92
C LEU A 25 -7.74 1.29 9.21
N LEU A 26 -6.87 0.26 9.18
CA LEU A 26 -6.52 -0.50 10.39
C LEU A 26 -5.73 0.34 11.40
N GLU A 27 -4.78 1.14 10.94
CA GLU A 27 -4.00 2.05 11.79
C GLU A 27 -4.88 3.13 12.43
N ALA A 28 -5.91 3.57 11.72
CA ALA A 28 -6.93 4.48 12.25
C ALA A 28 -7.91 3.83 13.22
N ASN A 29 -7.88 2.50 13.40
CA ASN A 29 -8.94 1.72 14.05
C ASN A 29 -10.34 2.08 13.50
N ALA A 30 -10.42 2.29 12.18
CA ALA A 30 -11.62 2.73 11.50
C ALA A 30 -12.72 1.65 11.57
N ASN A 31 -13.97 2.09 11.77
CA ASN A 31 -15.13 1.24 11.52
C ASN A 31 -15.48 1.33 10.02
N TYR A 32 -15.22 0.26 9.26
CA TYR A 32 -15.49 0.23 7.84
C TYR A 32 -15.99 -1.14 7.38
N ARG A 33 -16.78 -1.14 6.30
CA ARG A 33 -17.17 -2.35 5.59
C ARG A 33 -16.13 -2.68 4.53
N SER A 34 -15.56 -3.87 4.61
CA SER A 34 -14.67 -4.43 3.60
C SER A 34 -15.49 -5.21 2.56
N HIS A 35 -15.62 -4.69 1.35
CA HIS A 35 -16.35 -5.35 0.26
C HIS A 35 -15.38 -5.82 -0.83
N LYS A 36 -15.16 -7.13 -0.88
CA LYS A 36 -14.17 -7.78 -1.74
C LYS A 36 -14.82 -8.46 -2.94
N PHE A 37 -14.18 -8.39 -4.10
CA PHE A 37 -14.57 -9.13 -5.31
C PHE A 37 -13.32 -9.51 -6.13
N ASP A 38 -13.47 -10.41 -7.10
CA ASP A 38 -12.35 -10.74 -8.01
C ASP A 38 -12.14 -9.62 -9.03
N VAL A 39 -11.00 -8.95 -8.92
CA VAL A 39 -10.68 -7.79 -9.77
C VAL A 39 -10.27 -8.16 -11.20
N TYR A 40 -10.05 -9.45 -11.46
CA TYR A 40 -9.84 -9.97 -12.81
C TYR A 40 -11.14 -10.41 -13.48
N SER A 41 -12.24 -10.49 -12.71
CA SER A 41 -13.60 -10.75 -13.18
C SER A 41 -14.56 -9.74 -12.53
N LYS A 42 -14.37 -8.45 -12.84
CA LYS A 42 -15.07 -7.35 -12.17
C LYS A 42 -16.58 -7.43 -12.42
N PRO A 43 -17.42 -7.40 -11.38
CA PRO A 43 -18.87 -7.32 -11.56
C PRO A 43 -19.28 -6.03 -12.28
N GLU A 44 -20.32 -6.12 -13.11
CA GLU A 44 -20.85 -4.96 -13.85
C GLU A 44 -21.27 -3.82 -12.92
N TRP A 45 -21.86 -4.14 -11.76
CA TRP A 45 -22.27 -3.14 -10.78
C TRP A 45 -21.09 -2.29 -10.28
N TYR A 46 -19.87 -2.85 -10.24
CA TYR A 46 -18.70 -2.10 -9.79
C TYR A 46 -18.34 -1.01 -10.80
N THR A 47 -18.25 -1.40 -12.07
CA THR A 47 -17.86 -0.51 -13.17
C THR A 47 -18.97 0.41 -13.64
N THR A 48 -20.20 0.27 -13.14
CA THR A 48 -21.33 1.13 -13.52
C THR A 48 -21.83 1.98 -12.37
N LYS A 49 -21.81 1.47 -11.12
CA LYS A 49 -22.39 2.14 -9.95
C LYS A 49 -21.37 2.64 -8.93
N VAL A 50 -20.21 1.99 -8.80
CA VAL A 50 -19.19 2.35 -7.80
C VAL A 50 -18.09 3.21 -8.40
N ASN A 51 -17.42 2.71 -9.44
CA ASN A 51 -16.35 3.43 -10.13
C ASN A 51 -16.53 3.35 -11.66
N PRO A 52 -17.47 4.13 -12.23
CA PRO A 52 -17.66 4.21 -13.68
C PRO A 52 -16.57 4.99 -14.41
N ILE A 53 -15.75 5.75 -13.70
CA ILE A 53 -14.72 6.61 -14.30
C ILE A 53 -13.54 5.76 -14.79
N THR A 54 -13.02 4.87 -13.94
CA THR A 54 -11.82 4.07 -14.27
C THR A 54 -12.03 2.57 -14.15
N GLY A 55 -13.06 2.12 -13.43
CA GLY A 55 -13.25 0.70 -13.08
C GLY A 55 -12.08 0.09 -12.30
N LYS A 56 -11.15 0.90 -11.77
CA LYS A 56 -10.00 0.45 -10.97
C LYS A 56 -10.36 0.37 -9.48
N ILE A 57 -9.52 -0.30 -8.70
CA ILE A 57 -9.58 -0.33 -7.24
C ILE A 57 -8.31 0.34 -6.66
N PRO A 58 -8.32 0.82 -5.41
CA PRO A 58 -9.47 0.89 -4.50
C PRO A 58 -10.49 1.96 -4.91
N ALA A 59 -11.71 1.80 -4.42
CA ALA A 59 -12.72 2.84 -4.35
C ALA A 59 -13.35 2.82 -2.96
N VAL A 60 -13.82 3.96 -2.48
CA VAL A 60 -14.59 4.06 -1.24
C VAL A 60 -15.93 4.74 -1.48
N ILE A 61 -16.93 4.27 -0.75
CA ILE A 61 -18.22 4.95 -0.60
C ILE A 61 -18.37 5.33 0.86
N TYR A 62 -18.82 6.54 1.13
CA TYR A 62 -18.95 7.07 2.49
C TYR A 62 -20.30 7.75 2.69
N GLY A 63 -20.86 7.61 3.90
CA GLY A 63 -22.12 8.26 4.29
C GLY A 63 -23.38 7.44 4.03
N GLU A 64 -23.25 6.18 3.59
CA GLU A 64 -24.42 5.31 3.45
C GLU A 64 -24.85 4.68 4.79
N PRO A 65 -26.13 4.30 4.93
CA PRO A 65 -26.60 3.50 6.05
C PRO A 65 -25.87 2.16 6.18
N GLU A 66 -25.73 1.65 7.41
CA GLU A 66 -25.06 0.37 7.68
C GLU A 66 -25.74 -0.86 7.08
N ASP A 67 -27.01 -0.75 6.68
CA ASP A 67 -27.78 -1.79 5.99
C ASP A 67 -27.83 -1.60 4.46
N SER A 68 -27.12 -0.59 3.92
CA SER A 68 -27.06 -0.36 2.47
C SER A 68 -26.45 -1.56 1.73
N ASN A 69 -26.94 -1.83 0.52
CA ASN A 69 -26.35 -2.85 -0.35
C ASN A 69 -25.08 -2.29 -1.03
N PRO A 70 -23.88 -2.81 -0.73
CA PRO A 70 -22.64 -2.32 -1.34
C PRO A 70 -22.57 -2.53 -2.85
N GLU A 71 -23.37 -3.43 -3.43
CA GLU A 71 -23.42 -3.68 -4.88
C GLU A 71 -24.47 -2.81 -5.59
N ASN A 72 -25.28 -2.07 -4.83
CA ASN A 72 -26.28 -1.14 -5.36
C ASN A 72 -26.30 0.15 -4.52
N PRO A 73 -25.17 0.88 -4.47
CA PRO A 73 -25.11 2.13 -3.72
C PRO A 73 -26.04 3.17 -4.32
N SER A 74 -26.46 4.12 -3.50
CA SER A 74 -27.24 5.27 -3.97
C SER A 74 -26.48 6.02 -5.07
N PRO A 75 -27.16 6.46 -6.15
CA PRO A 75 -26.55 7.35 -7.14
C PRO A 75 -25.94 8.61 -6.51
N SER A 76 -26.55 9.13 -5.44
CA SER A 76 -26.08 10.32 -4.70
C SER A 76 -25.00 10.04 -3.64
N ALA A 77 -24.65 8.78 -3.39
CA ALA A 77 -23.62 8.45 -2.40
C ALA A 77 -22.27 9.07 -2.79
N PHE A 78 -21.54 9.59 -1.81
CA PHE A 78 -20.19 10.11 -2.01
C PHE A 78 -19.24 8.96 -2.37
N LYS A 79 -18.64 9.06 -3.55
CA LYS A 79 -17.73 8.05 -4.14
C LYS A 79 -16.36 8.69 -4.32
N LEU A 80 -15.32 8.02 -3.83
CA LEU A 80 -13.95 8.49 -3.94
C LEU A 80 -13.05 7.39 -4.49
N ILE A 81 -12.20 7.78 -5.44
CA ILE A 81 -11.20 6.93 -6.10
C ILE A 81 -9.81 7.55 -5.92
N GLU A 82 -8.77 6.91 -6.44
CA GLU A 82 -7.36 7.26 -6.25
C GLU A 82 -6.84 7.01 -4.83
N SER A 83 -5.99 5.98 -4.69
CA SER A 83 -5.51 5.52 -3.38
C SER A 83 -4.87 6.62 -2.51
N GLN A 84 -4.11 7.56 -3.09
CA GLN A 84 -3.49 8.65 -2.32
C GLN A 84 -4.52 9.68 -1.83
N VAL A 85 -5.56 9.95 -2.63
CA VAL A 85 -6.65 10.85 -2.22
C VAL A 85 -7.49 10.18 -1.13
N ILE A 86 -7.75 8.87 -1.26
CA ILE A 86 -8.43 8.09 -0.23
C ILE A 86 -7.62 8.08 1.08
N LEU A 87 -6.29 7.99 1.03
CA LEU A 87 -5.45 8.06 2.24
C LEU A 87 -5.61 9.39 2.99
N GLU A 88 -5.57 10.52 2.28
CA GLU A 88 -5.82 11.85 2.88
C GLU A 88 -7.24 11.92 3.47
N PHE A 89 -8.24 11.41 2.75
CA PHE A 89 -9.61 11.34 3.25
C PHE A 89 -9.75 10.51 4.53
N VAL A 90 -9.08 9.35 4.61
CA VAL A 90 -9.02 8.54 5.84
C VAL A 90 -8.36 9.32 6.97
N ALA A 91 -7.26 10.03 6.71
CA ALA A 91 -6.61 10.84 7.73
C ALA A 91 -7.51 12.00 8.23
N ASP A 92 -8.30 12.61 7.34
CA ASP A 92 -9.24 13.67 7.69
C ASP A 92 -10.47 13.14 8.45
N LEU A 93 -10.95 11.92 8.14
CA LEU A 93 -12.04 11.27 8.86
C LEU A 93 -11.65 10.83 10.27
N TYR A 94 -10.37 10.46 10.46
CA TYR A 94 -9.85 9.92 11.72
C TYR A 94 -8.66 10.77 12.22
N PRO A 95 -8.85 12.05 12.58
CA PRO A 95 -7.74 12.94 12.94
C PRO A 95 -6.96 12.46 14.18
N ASP A 96 -7.64 11.79 15.12
CA ASP A 96 -7.02 11.26 16.34
C ASP A 96 -6.10 10.05 16.08
N SER A 97 -6.17 9.45 14.89
CA SER A 97 -5.27 8.36 14.49
C SER A 97 -3.80 8.79 14.36
N GLY A 98 -3.55 10.09 14.16
CA GLY A 98 -2.20 10.59 13.89
C GLY A 98 -1.66 10.24 12.50
N LEU A 99 -2.50 9.69 11.61
CA LEU A 99 -2.12 9.35 10.23
C LEU A 99 -1.59 10.53 9.42
N LEU A 100 -1.92 11.75 9.83
CA LEU A 100 -1.39 12.97 9.27
C LEU A 100 -1.10 13.97 10.40
N PRO A 101 0.14 14.47 10.52
CA PRO A 101 0.49 15.43 11.56
C PRO A 101 -0.32 16.72 11.49
N THR A 102 -0.35 17.46 12.61
CA THR A 102 -1.00 18.78 12.69
C THR A 102 -0.11 19.90 12.17
N ASP A 103 1.20 19.82 12.41
CA ASP A 103 2.17 20.81 11.95
C ASP A 103 2.26 20.86 10.41
N PRO A 104 2.12 22.05 9.78
CA PRO A 104 2.15 22.20 8.33
C PRO A 104 3.42 21.66 7.67
N THR A 105 4.58 21.81 8.32
CA THR A 105 5.86 21.34 7.76
C THR A 105 5.91 19.82 7.72
N SER A 106 5.45 19.18 8.80
CA SER A 106 5.35 17.72 8.90
C SER A 106 4.34 17.17 7.89
N ARG A 107 3.20 17.84 7.70
CA ARG A 107 2.23 17.49 6.63
C ARG A 107 2.86 17.56 5.23
N ALA A 108 3.65 18.60 4.96
CA ALA A 108 4.36 18.75 3.70
C ALA A 108 5.40 17.63 3.50
N ARG A 109 6.13 17.24 4.55
CA ARG A 109 7.07 16.10 4.50
C ARG A 109 6.37 14.78 4.21
N VAL A 110 5.21 14.53 4.83
CA VAL A 110 4.40 13.33 4.56
C VAL A 110 4.03 13.25 3.08
N ARG A 111 3.47 14.34 2.53
CA ARG A 111 3.10 14.41 1.10
C ARG A 111 4.29 14.31 0.17
N PHE A 112 5.41 14.95 0.51
CA PHE A 112 6.63 14.85 -0.27
C PHE A 112 7.17 13.42 -0.30
N PHE A 113 7.13 12.71 0.82
CA PHE A 113 7.51 11.29 0.87
C PHE A 113 6.57 10.44 0.03
N MET A 114 5.25 10.63 0.12
CA MET A 114 4.27 9.92 -0.71
C MET A 114 4.53 10.11 -2.21
N ASP A 115 4.82 11.35 -2.63
CA ASP A 115 5.16 11.67 -4.02
C ASP A 115 6.51 11.04 -4.44
N ALA A 116 7.51 11.06 -3.55
CA ALA A 116 8.78 10.37 -3.80
C ALA A 116 8.58 8.85 -3.98
N VAL A 117 7.71 8.21 -3.18
CA VAL A 117 7.38 6.79 -3.34
C VAL A 117 6.72 6.53 -4.70
N SER A 118 5.76 7.36 -5.11
CA SER A 118 5.12 7.24 -6.43
C SER A 118 6.14 7.35 -7.57
N ARG A 119 7.09 8.28 -7.47
CA ARG A 119 8.09 8.54 -8.52
C ARG A 119 9.22 7.51 -8.56
N TYR A 120 9.72 7.09 -7.40
CA TYR A 120 10.98 6.35 -7.30
C TYR A 120 10.83 4.89 -6.89
N ILE A 121 9.69 4.49 -6.31
CA ILE A 121 9.47 3.10 -5.89
C ILE A 121 8.37 2.46 -6.71
N GLU A 122 7.20 3.09 -6.83
CA GLU A 122 6.01 2.44 -7.40
C GLU A 122 6.23 1.98 -8.84
N GLY A 123 6.65 2.88 -9.73
CA GLY A 123 6.95 2.56 -11.13
C GLY A 123 8.03 1.47 -11.25
N PRO A 124 9.25 1.71 -10.70
CA PRO A 124 10.33 0.74 -10.74
C PRO A 124 10.02 -0.63 -10.14
N ALA A 125 9.28 -0.70 -9.03
CA ALA A 125 8.88 -1.96 -8.42
C ALA A 125 7.91 -2.73 -9.33
N ILE A 126 6.94 -2.04 -9.94
CA ILE A 126 5.98 -2.66 -10.86
C ILE A 126 6.70 -3.18 -12.11
N THR A 127 7.56 -2.38 -12.73
CA THR A 127 8.29 -2.81 -13.94
C THR A 127 9.23 -3.96 -13.64
N PHE A 128 9.92 -3.93 -12.50
CA PHE A 128 10.76 -5.04 -12.04
C PHE A 128 9.96 -6.32 -11.83
N ILE A 129 8.92 -6.32 -10.98
CA ILE A 129 8.10 -7.51 -10.69
C ILE A 129 7.46 -8.08 -11.98
N ARG A 130 7.10 -7.22 -12.92
CA ARG A 130 6.55 -7.62 -14.23
C ARG A 130 7.60 -8.06 -15.26
N GLY A 131 8.89 -8.01 -14.92
CA GLY A 131 9.99 -8.37 -15.81
C GLY A 131 10.14 -7.46 -17.02
N GLN A 132 9.64 -6.22 -16.90
CA GLN A 132 9.72 -5.18 -17.92
C GLN A 132 11.00 -4.36 -17.83
N ASP A 133 11.66 -4.39 -16.67
CA ASP A 133 12.94 -3.75 -16.39
C ASP A 133 13.69 -4.55 -15.32
N ASN A 134 14.95 -4.20 -15.07
CA ASN A 134 15.76 -4.77 -14.00
C ASN A 134 15.62 -3.96 -12.69
N TYR A 135 16.23 -4.41 -11.58
CA TYR A 135 16.05 -3.82 -10.26
C TYR A 135 16.94 -2.57 -9.99
N GLU A 136 17.86 -2.19 -10.86
CA GLU A 136 18.75 -1.04 -10.62
C GLU A 136 18.02 0.31 -10.45
N PRO A 137 16.96 0.63 -11.23
CA PRO A 137 16.14 1.82 -10.97
C PRO A 137 15.49 1.78 -9.60
N LEU A 138 15.06 0.60 -9.15
CA LEU A 138 14.47 0.42 -7.83
C LEU A 138 15.50 0.62 -6.72
N LEU A 139 16.72 0.11 -6.86
CA LEU A 139 17.80 0.35 -5.89
C LEU A 139 18.13 1.84 -5.76
N ARG A 140 18.19 2.58 -6.87
CA ARG A 140 18.35 4.05 -6.83
C ARG A 140 17.18 4.72 -6.11
N GLY A 141 15.96 4.24 -6.34
CA GLY A 141 14.79 4.74 -5.64
C GLY A 141 14.83 4.49 -4.14
N ILE A 142 15.33 3.33 -3.72
CA ILE A 142 15.52 2.98 -2.32
C ILE A 142 16.56 3.91 -1.66
N GLU A 143 17.65 4.27 -2.34
CA GLU A 143 18.61 5.26 -1.84
C GLU A 143 17.95 6.63 -1.61
N VAL A 144 17.11 7.07 -2.56
CA VAL A 144 16.32 8.32 -2.41
C VAL A 144 15.40 8.23 -1.19
N ILE A 145 14.58 7.18 -1.09
CA ILE A 145 13.64 7.01 0.02
C ILE A 145 14.36 6.93 1.36
N GLN A 146 15.48 6.19 1.44
CA GLN A 146 16.28 6.09 2.65
C GLN A 146 16.79 7.45 3.13
N GLY A 147 17.17 8.33 2.19
CA GLY A 147 17.58 9.71 2.49
C GLY A 147 16.44 10.58 3.03
N LEU A 148 15.18 10.20 2.80
CA LEU A 148 14.00 10.92 3.29
C LEU A 148 13.46 10.39 4.62
N LEU A 149 13.84 9.16 5.01
CA LEU A 149 13.45 8.59 6.30
C LEU A 149 13.96 9.45 7.45
N SER A 150 13.12 9.63 8.46
CA SER A 150 13.49 10.39 9.65
C SER A 150 14.62 9.70 10.44
N GLU A 151 15.46 10.51 11.07
CA GLU A 151 16.48 10.02 11.99
C GLU A 151 15.89 9.88 13.41
N PRO A 152 16.30 8.87 14.19
CA PRO A 152 15.88 8.72 15.57
C PRO A 152 16.20 9.96 16.40
N VAL A 153 15.19 10.51 17.07
CA VAL A 153 15.34 11.68 17.95
C VAL A 153 15.26 11.26 19.43
N SER A 154 14.68 10.10 19.71
CA SER A 154 14.48 9.54 21.05
C SER A 154 15.32 8.29 21.30
N ASP A 155 15.56 8.01 22.58
CA ASP A 155 16.30 6.82 23.05
C ASP A 155 15.61 5.49 22.67
N THR A 156 14.33 5.52 22.25
CA THR A 156 13.63 4.35 21.71
C THR A 156 14.12 3.96 20.31
N GLY A 157 14.76 4.87 19.56
CA GLY A 157 15.39 4.54 18.27
C GLY A 157 14.41 4.31 17.11
N GLU A 158 13.11 4.53 17.32
CA GLU A 158 12.07 4.13 16.37
C GLU A 158 11.59 5.29 15.49
N CYS A 159 11.97 5.28 14.22
CA CYS A 159 11.50 6.24 13.22
C CYS A 159 10.74 5.59 12.07
N PHE A 160 9.84 6.40 11.54
CA PHE A 160 8.97 6.15 10.40
C PHE A 160 9.43 6.99 9.21
N ALA A 161 8.64 7.03 8.13
CA ALA A 161 8.85 7.93 7.03
C ALA A 161 9.00 9.38 7.52
N VAL A 162 8.08 9.84 8.37
CA VAL A 162 8.09 11.20 8.93
C VAL A 162 7.86 11.18 10.44
N GLY A 163 8.92 11.44 11.19
CA GLY A 163 8.92 11.49 12.64
C GLY A 163 8.88 10.12 13.32
N GLU A 164 8.27 10.09 14.50
CA GLU A 164 8.22 8.93 15.41
C GLU A 164 6.87 8.20 15.39
N ARG A 165 5.99 8.53 14.41
CA ARG A 165 4.68 7.91 14.28
C ARG A 165 4.44 7.46 12.85
N PHE A 166 3.65 6.39 12.73
CA PHE A 166 3.15 5.93 11.44
C PHE A 166 2.18 6.96 10.85
N THR A 167 2.31 7.23 9.56
CA THR A 167 1.49 8.17 8.81
C THR A 167 1.05 7.58 7.47
N ILE A 168 0.23 8.32 6.70
CA ILE A 168 -0.09 7.95 5.32
C ILE A 168 1.13 7.87 4.39
N ALA A 169 2.27 8.46 4.75
CA ALA A 169 3.54 8.27 4.04
C ALA A 169 4.02 6.81 4.15
N ASP A 170 3.93 6.22 5.34
CA ASP A 170 4.28 4.83 5.60
C ASP A 170 3.28 3.91 4.89
N ALA A 171 1.97 4.17 5.04
CA ALA A 171 0.90 3.42 4.35
C ALA A 171 1.10 3.38 2.82
N THR A 172 1.71 4.41 2.24
CA THR A 172 1.97 4.49 0.80
C THR A 172 3.06 3.51 0.35
N ILE A 173 4.10 3.25 1.15
CA ILE A 173 5.25 2.42 0.74
C ILE A 173 5.14 0.96 1.18
N VAL A 174 4.46 0.67 2.30
CA VAL A 174 4.43 -0.69 2.88
C VAL A 174 3.92 -1.80 1.94
N PRO A 175 2.97 -1.57 1.01
CA PRO A 175 2.58 -2.62 0.07
C PRO A 175 3.70 -3.05 -0.88
N PHE A 176 4.57 -2.10 -1.26
CA PHE A 176 5.73 -2.37 -2.10
C PHE A 176 6.81 -3.10 -1.33
N ILE A 177 7.09 -2.67 -0.10
CA ILE A 177 8.02 -3.35 0.81
C ILE A 177 7.66 -4.84 0.93
N ALA A 178 6.40 -5.16 1.24
CA ALA A 178 5.96 -6.54 1.42
C ALA A 178 6.14 -7.41 0.16
N ARG A 179 5.85 -6.86 -1.02
CA ARG A 179 5.97 -7.59 -2.30
C ARG A 179 7.40 -7.69 -2.80
N LEU A 180 8.23 -6.69 -2.54
CA LEU A 180 9.66 -6.72 -2.84
C LEU A 180 10.39 -7.70 -1.93
N GLU A 181 10.01 -7.80 -0.65
CA GLU A 181 10.49 -8.81 0.27
C GLU A 181 10.12 -10.22 -0.20
N LEU A 182 8.86 -10.42 -0.61
CA LEU A 182 8.42 -11.69 -1.20
C LEU A 182 9.23 -12.05 -2.46
N ALA A 183 9.40 -11.10 -3.39
CA ALA A 183 10.22 -11.30 -4.59
C ALA A 183 11.69 -11.62 -4.24
N GLY A 184 12.23 -10.95 -3.23
CA GLY A 184 13.58 -11.11 -2.71
C GLY A 184 13.83 -12.49 -2.10
N LYS A 185 12.87 -13.01 -1.34
CA LYS A 185 12.96 -14.32 -0.66
C LYS A 185 12.71 -15.50 -1.58
N THR A 186 11.72 -15.38 -2.46
CA THR A 186 11.21 -16.51 -3.24
C THR A 186 11.71 -16.53 -4.68
N GLY A 187 12.18 -15.39 -5.19
CA GLY A 187 12.50 -15.22 -6.60
C GLY A 187 11.27 -15.25 -7.51
N LEU A 188 10.05 -15.13 -6.97
CA LEU A 188 8.83 -15.09 -7.76
C LEU A 188 8.61 -13.72 -8.38
N GLY A 189 8.23 -13.72 -9.66
CA GLY A 189 8.01 -12.54 -10.49
C GLY A 189 8.11 -12.93 -11.96
N ARG A 190 7.90 -11.97 -12.87
CA ARG A 190 8.08 -12.18 -14.32
C ARG A 190 9.48 -11.80 -14.83
N PHE A 191 10.33 -11.27 -13.95
CA PHE A 191 11.74 -11.01 -14.24
C PHE A 191 12.54 -12.29 -14.55
N THR A 192 13.75 -12.14 -15.05
CA THR A 192 14.65 -13.26 -15.34
C THR A 192 14.91 -14.10 -14.08
N ALA A 193 14.92 -15.43 -14.23
CA ALA A 193 15.11 -16.36 -13.11
C ALA A 193 16.35 -15.99 -12.27
N GLY A 194 16.16 -15.95 -10.94
CA GLY A 194 17.19 -15.56 -9.97
C GLY A 194 17.33 -14.06 -9.74
N MET A 195 16.72 -13.18 -10.55
CA MET A 195 16.81 -11.72 -10.33
C MET A 195 16.20 -11.27 -9.00
N GLY A 196 15.06 -11.83 -8.59
CA GLY A 196 14.45 -11.55 -7.29
C GLY A 196 15.41 -11.85 -6.14
N ILE A 197 16.01 -13.05 -6.13
CA ILE A 197 17.00 -13.44 -5.12
C ILE A 197 18.21 -12.49 -5.12
N ARG A 198 18.75 -12.15 -6.30
CA ARG A 198 19.88 -11.20 -6.39
C ARG A 198 19.53 -9.82 -5.85
N PHE A 199 18.33 -9.33 -6.14
CA PHE A 199 17.82 -8.08 -5.56
C PHE A 199 17.78 -8.16 -4.02
N GLY A 200 17.24 -9.25 -3.48
CA GLY A 200 17.21 -9.49 -2.03
C GLY A 200 18.61 -9.54 -1.39
N GLU A 201 19.57 -10.19 -2.04
CA GLU A 201 20.97 -10.21 -1.58
C GLU A 201 21.63 -8.82 -1.66
N GLU A 202 21.42 -8.07 -2.74
CA GLU A 202 21.96 -6.72 -2.90
C GLU A 202 21.44 -5.77 -1.81
N LEU A 203 20.16 -5.90 -1.42
CA LEU A 203 19.59 -5.13 -0.31
C LEU A 203 20.26 -5.39 1.04
N LYS A 204 20.98 -6.50 1.23
CA LYS A 204 21.73 -6.75 2.47
C LYS A 204 22.98 -5.88 2.61
N ALA A 205 23.43 -5.24 1.54
CA ALA A 205 24.60 -4.36 1.58
C ALA A 205 24.48 -3.28 2.68
N PRO A 206 25.58 -2.88 3.34
CA PRO A 206 25.54 -1.90 4.44
C PRO A 206 24.88 -0.57 4.06
N ARG A 207 25.00 -0.15 2.79
CA ARG A 207 24.38 1.09 2.29
C ARG A 207 22.85 1.13 2.40
N TYR A 208 22.18 -0.02 2.55
CA TYR A 208 20.72 -0.12 2.67
C TYR A 208 20.26 -0.44 4.09
N GLU A 209 21.16 -0.42 5.08
CA GLU A 209 20.84 -0.83 6.45
C GLU A 209 19.70 -0.01 7.05
N LYS A 210 19.69 1.31 6.83
CA LYS A 210 18.64 2.20 7.35
C LYS A 210 17.28 1.84 6.74
N PHE A 211 17.22 1.61 5.42
CA PHE A 211 16.00 1.19 4.75
C PHE A 211 15.54 -0.19 5.20
N ARG A 212 16.46 -1.16 5.37
CA ARG A 212 16.11 -2.51 5.87
C ARG A 212 15.53 -2.46 7.28
N LYS A 213 16.13 -1.71 8.20
CA LYS A 213 15.59 -1.51 9.55
C LYS A 213 14.19 -0.91 9.53
N TYR A 214 13.94 0.04 8.63
CA TYR A 214 12.61 0.61 8.42
C TYR A 214 11.62 -0.45 7.87
N MET A 215 12.04 -1.22 6.86
CA MET A 215 11.25 -2.31 6.29
C MET A 215 10.87 -3.35 7.34
N ASP A 216 11.82 -3.84 8.14
CA ASP A 216 11.58 -4.82 9.19
C ASP A 216 10.52 -4.30 10.18
N ARG A 217 10.67 -3.05 10.61
CA ARG A 217 9.69 -2.40 11.51
C ARG A 217 8.30 -2.32 10.88
N MET A 218 8.21 -2.03 9.58
CA MET A 218 6.93 -1.94 8.89
C MET A 218 6.26 -3.31 8.77
N LEU A 219 7.02 -4.34 8.42
CA LEU A 219 6.50 -5.71 8.27
C LEU A 219 6.03 -6.30 9.61
N GLU A 220 6.63 -5.87 10.73
CA GLU A 220 6.21 -6.31 12.07
C GLU A 220 4.93 -5.64 12.60
N ARG A 221 4.41 -4.61 11.91
CA ARG A 221 3.19 -3.93 12.35
C ARG A 221 1.99 -4.86 12.30
N GLU A 222 1.13 -4.75 13.31
CA GLU A 222 -0.12 -5.53 13.38
C GLU A 222 -1.05 -5.28 12.20
N SER A 223 -1.10 -4.05 11.68
CA SER A 223 -1.84 -3.72 10.45
C SER A 223 -1.31 -4.53 9.26
N MET A 224 0.00 -4.58 9.08
CA MET A 224 0.66 -5.33 8.00
C MET A 224 0.46 -6.83 8.12
N LYS A 225 0.59 -7.39 9.33
CA LYS A 225 0.32 -8.82 9.59
C LYS A 225 -1.12 -9.21 9.27
N LYS A 226 -2.08 -8.30 9.47
CA LYS A 226 -3.50 -8.53 9.15
C LYS A 226 -3.83 -8.41 7.66
N THR A 227 -3.07 -7.62 6.90
CA THR A 227 -3.36 -7.32 5.48
C THR A 227 -2.43 -8.04 4.51
N PHE A 228 -1.35 -8.63 4.99
CA PHE A 228 -0.39 -9.34 4.16
C PHE A 228 0.11 -10.62 4.83
N ASP A 229 -0.40 -11.75 4.35
CA ASP A 229 0.15 -13.06 4.67
C ASP A 229 1.11 -13.51 3.56
N MET A 230 2.37 -13.77 3.92
CA MET A 230 3.44 -14.05 2.96
C MET A 230 3.24 -15.39 2.25
N GLU A 231 2.79 -16.43 2.95
CA GLU A 231 2.57 -17.76 2.39
C GLU A 231 1.38 -17.75 1.40
N HIS A 232 0.29 -17.09 1.78
CA HIS A 232 -0.86 -16.88 0.92
C HIS A 232 -0.47 -16.12 -0.34
N MET A 233 0.24 -14.99 -0.21
CA MET A 233 0.66 -14.19 -1.35
C MET A 233 1.66 -14.93 -2.24
N GLU A 234 2.54 -15.77 -1.67
CA GLU A 234 3.39 -16.67 -2.45
C GLU A 234 2.55 -17.62 -3.32
N GLY A 235 1.52 -18.25 -2.74
CA GLY A 235 0.58 -19.10 -3.48
C GLY A 235 -0.10 -18.36 -4.63
N VAL A 236 -0.63 -17.16 -4.36
CA VAL A 236 -1.24 -16.29 -5.37
C VAL A 236 -0.24 -15.91 -6.47
N TRP A 237 1.01 -15.60 -6.12
CA TRP A 237 2.05 -15.27 -7.09
C TRP A 237 2.45 -16.47 -7.94
N ARG A 238 2.44 -17.69 -7.39
CA ARG A 238 2.66 -18.93 -8.17
C ARG A 238 1.56 -19.15 -9.19
N GLU A 239 0.31 -18.80 -8.89
CA GLU A 239 -0.78 -18.86 -9.87
C GLU A 239 -0.62 -17.79 -10.97
N ILE A 240 -0.30 -16.56 -10.60
CA ILE A 240 -0.20 -15.41 -11.53
C ILE A 240 1.05 -15.50 -12.43
N PHE A 241 2.17 -15.99 -11.88
CA PHE A 241 3.48 -16.00 -12.54
C PHE A 241 3.96 -17.41 -12.94
N GLY A 242 3.38 -18.48 -12.38
CA GLY A 242 3.76 -19.86 -12.70
C GLY A 242 3.17 -20.40 -14.01
N GLY A 243 2.26 -19.65 -14.66
CA GLY A 243 1.84 -19.94 -16.03
C GLY A 243 3.02 -19.87 -16.99
N ARG A 244 3.32 -20.99 -17.66
CA ARG A 244 4.46 -21.16 -18.59
C ARG A 244 4.54 -20.02 -19.61
N ARG A 245 5.75 -19.48 -19.80
CA ARG A 245 6.13 -18.75 -21.02
C ARG A 245 6.08 -19.68 -22.23
#